data_AF-A0A0F9PB42-F1
#
_entry.id   AF-A0A0F9PB42-F1
#
_cell.length_a   1.000
_cell.length_b   1.000
_cell.length_c   1.000
_cell.angle_alpha   90.00
_cell.angle_beta   90.00
_cell.angle_gamma   90.00
#
_symmetry.space_group_name_H-M   'P 1'
#
loop_
_entity.id
_entity.type
_entity.pdbx_description
1 polymer ?
#
loop_
_entity_poly.entity_id
_entity_poly.type
_entity_poly.pdbx_seq_one_letter_code
_entity_poly.pdbx_strand_id
1 'polypeptide(L)'
;MRSLLSFFIFLTTITTIAQNTTISKDSTVKYTEIDFLNMKEQLGITLPNRPGPSGNPSDPNAANSDETKVVPYTLPNPLVSINGTKILTEEAWWNLRRPEIVEQFETEMYGRKPQNIPDVTWTVVSEKDTLAGPYPVTERLLMGKVDNADYPQIDVTIELLIGLPKDLKQATPLVTRFGFIDWPFGPPPAEPNSYFMSSYEPLWKQQLISQNWGYAILVTSSVQADNGAGLTSGIIGLVNKGKHRSTEDWGALRAWAWGAEKVMDYFETDALIDANRIGIEGTSRYGKAALVTMAFDTRYALGFI
;
A
#
# COMPACT_ATOMS: atom_id res chain seq x y z
N MET A 1 29.34 23.59 -65.86
CA MET A 1 28.37 22.71 -65.17
C MET A 1 28.71 22.69 -63.69
N ARG A 2 27.93 23.41 -62.87
CA ARG A 2 28.06 23.46 -61.41
C ARG A 2 27.18 22.37 -60.81
N SER A 3 27.76 21.44 -60.07
CA SER A 3 27.03 20.42 -59.31
C SER A 3 26.64 21.01 -57.95
N LEU A 4 25.34 21.24 -57.72
CA LEU A 4 24.79 21.53 -56.39
C LEU A 4 24.74 20.24 -55.59
N LEU A 5 25.43 20.19 -54.45
CA LEU A 5 25.18 19.21 -53.40
C LEU A 5 24.16 19.82 -52.42
N SER A 6 22.91 19.37 -52.49
CA SER A 6 21.87 19.73 -51.51
C SER A 6 22.00 18.82 -50.29
N PHE A 7 22.40 19.37 -49.16
CA PHE A 7 22.44 18.68 -47.87
C PHE A 7 21.06 18.80 -47.22
N PHE A 8 20.29 17.70 -47.19
CA PHE A 8 19.02 17.63 -46.47
C PHE A 8 19.30 17.35 -44.99
N ILE A 9 19.10 18.34 -44.13
CA ILE A 9 19.08 18.17 -42.68
C ILE A 9 17.67 17.68 -42.31
N PHE A 10 17.53 16.40 -41.98
CA PHE A 10 16.33 15.88 -41.34
C PHE A 10 16.36 16.29 -39.86
N LEU A 11 15.63 17.35 -39.53
CA LEU A 11 15.36 17.74 -38.14
C LEU A 11 14.22 16.84 -37.64
N THR A 12 14.55 15.68 -37.08
CA THR A 12 13.58 14.87 -36.34
C THR A 12 13.26 15.56 -35.03
N THR A 13 12.09 16.19 -34.96
CA THR A 13 11.51 16.67 -33.70
C THR A 13 11.14 15.47 -32.84
N ILE A 14 12.04 15.11 -31.92
CA ILE A 14 11.71 14.23 -30.80
C ILE A 14 10.73 15.01 -29.93
N THR A 15 9.44 14.69 -30.05
CA THR A 15 8.43 15.10 -29.07
C THR A 15 8.61 14.23 -27.84
N THR A 16 9.50 14.65 -26.95
CA THR A 16 9.48 14.20 -25.56
C THR A 16 8.19 14.73 -24.94
N ILE A 17 7.17 13.89 -24.79
CA ILE A 17 6.04 14.19 -23.91
C ILE A 17 6.55 14.05 -22.48
N ALA A 18 7.25 15.07 -22.00
CA ALA A 18 7.42 15.34 -20.59
C ALA A 18 6.28 16.26 -20.14
N GLN A 19 5.05 15.76 -20.16
CA GLN A 19 3.88 16.44 -19.57
C GLN A 19 3.51 15.76 -18.25
N ASN A 20 4.39 15.91 -17.26
CA ASN A 20 4.02 15.76 -15.85
C ASN A 20 4.30 17.11 -15.13
N THR A 21 3.81 18.17 -15.77
CA THR A 21 4.14 19.56 -15.48
C THR A 21 3.26 20.10 -14.34
N THR A 22 3.81 21.06 -13.59
CA THR A 22 3.29 21.77 -12.40
C THR A 22 1.76 21.83 -12.24
N ILE A 23 0.99 22.01 -13.33
CA ILE A 23 -0.47 22.03 -13.37
C ILE A 23 -1.14 20.78 -12.76
N SER A 24 -0.59 19.58 -12.98
CA SER A 24 -1.15 18.34 -12.40
C SER A 24 -0.93 18.26 -10.89
N LYS A 25 0.21 18.79 -10.41
CA LYS A 25 0.51 18.89 -8.98
C LYS A 25 -0.36 19.95 -8.31
N ASP A 26 -0.52 21.10 -8.96
CA ASP A 26 -1.39 22.20 -8.50
C ASP A 26 -2.85 21.73 -8.37
N SER A 27 -3.32 20.92 -9.32
CA SER A 27 -4.66 20.32 -9.27
C SER A 27 -4.81 19.34 -8.12
N THR A 28 -3.81 18.48 -7.88
CA THR A 28 -3.83 17.49 -6.79
C THR A 28 -3.87 18.18 -5.41
N VAL A 29 -3.06 19.23 -5.22
CA VAL A 29 -3.06 20.03 -3.99
C VAL A 29 -4.43 20.68 -3.78
N LYS A 30 -4.99 21.29 -4.83
CA LYS A 30 -6.30 21.94 -4.77
C LYS A 30 -7.41 20.97 -4.37
N TYR A 31 -7.51 19.81 -5.01
CA TYR A 31 -8.58 18.85 -4.69
C TYR A 31 -8.37 18.16 -3.34
N THR A 32 -7.11 17.99 -2.91
CA THR A 32 -6.80 17.55 -1.54
C THR A 32 -7.29 18.57 -0.51
N GLU A 33 -7.07 19.86 -0.75
CA GLU A 33 -7.56 20.93 0.12
C GLU A 33 -9.10 20.98 0.16
N ILE A 34 -9.77 20.81 -0.99
CA ILE A 34 -11.24 20.76 -1.05
C ILE A 34 -11.78 19.60 -0.20
N ASP A 35 -11.21 18.40 -0.35
CA ASP A 35 -11.62 17.24 0.46
C ASP A 35 -11.38 17.47 1.96
N PHE A 36 -10.22 18.03 2.31
CA PHE A 36 -9.89 18.38 3.69
C PHE A 36 -10.89 19.39 4.29
N LEU A 37 -11.23 20.45 3.56
CA LEU A 37 -12.19 21.46 4.00
C LEU A 37 -13.61 20.87 4.12
N ASN A 38 -14.01 19.99 3.21
CA ASN A 38 -15.28 19.28 3.30
C ASN A 38 -15.37 18.42 4.58
N MET A 39 -14.31 17.68 4.90
CA MET A 39 -14.25 16.88 6.14
C MET A 39 -14.33 17.78 7.39
N LYS A 40 -13.64 18.93 7.38
CA LYS A 40 -13.74 19.90 8.49
C LYS A 40 -15.16 20.43 8.67
N GLU A 41 -15.84 20.73 7.58
CA GLU A 41 -17.23 21.19 7.59
C GLU A 41 -18.15 20.12 8.20
N GLN A 42 -18.02 18.86 7.76
CA GLN A 42 -18.79 17.74 8.32
C GLN A 42 -18.57 17.56 9.83
N LEU A 43 -17.33 17.75 10.31
CA LEU A 43 -16.96 17.66 11.73
C LEU A 43 -17.29 18.92 12.54
N GLY A 44 -17.75 20.00 11.91
CA GLY A 44 -17.98 21.30 12.57
C GLY A 44 -16.71 21.98 13.09
N ILE A 45 -15.54 21.64 12.54
CA ILE A 45 -14.25 22.22 12.98
C ILE A 45 -14.03 23.58 12.32
N THR A 46 -14.27 24.64 13.08
CA THR A 46 -14.09 26.03 12.62
C THR A 46 -12.70 26.60 12.90
N LEU A 47 -11.97 26.02 13.85
CA LEU A 47 -10.64 26.48 14.22
C LEU A 47 -9.58 26.02 13.19
N PRO A 48 -8.50 26.80 12.99
CA PRO A 48 -7.34 26.33 12.25
C PRO A 48 -6.75 25.08 12.89
N ASN A 49 -6.39 24.09 12.07
CA ASN A 49 -5.67 22.93 12.56
C ASN A 49 -4.27 23.37 13.00
N ARG A 50 -3.76 22.77 14.08
CA ARG A 50 -2.35 22.97 14.45
C ARG A 50 -1.46 22.46 13.31
N PRO A 51 -0.44 23.22 12.88
CA PRO A 51 0.45 22.77 11.82
C PRO A 51 1.19 21.50 12.27
N GLY A 52 1.47 20.62 11.32
CA GLY A 52 2.36 19.48 11.55
C GLY A 52 3.79 19.95 11.85
N PRO A 53 4.62 19.09 12.45
CA PRO A 53 6.02 19.41 12.66
C PRO A 53 6.78 19.46 11.33
N SER A 54 7.78 20.34 11.24
CA SER A 54 8.71 20.39 10.10
C SER A 54 9.81 19.36 10.24
N GLY A 55 10.23 18.78 9.12
CA GLY A 55 11.43 17.93 9.05
C GLY A 55 12.74 18.73 9.04
N ASN A 56 12.69 20.06 8.86
CA ASN A 56 13.85 20.92 8.93
C ASN A 56 14.12 21.36 10.39
N PRO A 57 15.27 21.02 10.99
CA PRO A 57 15.57 21.36 12.38
C PRO A 57 15.65 22.87 12.68
N SER A 58 15.82 23.70 11.65
CA SER A 58 15.92 25.16 11.80
C SER A 58 14.56 25.87 11.81
N ASP A 59 13.47 25.16 11.48
CA ASP A 59 12.14 25.76 11.44
C ASP A 59 11.57 25.94 12.85
N PRO A 60 10.72 26.96 13.09
CA PRO A 60 10.13 27.22 14.41
C PRO A 60 9.24 26.08 14.93
N ASN A 61 8.72 25.23 14.05
CA ASN A 61 7.92 24.04 14.35
C ASN A 61 8.66 22.74 14.03
N ALA A 62 10.00 22.72 14.08
CA ALA A 62 10.80 21.51 13.87
C ALA A 62 10.33 20.34 14.76
N ALA A 63 10.36 19.13 14.20
CA ALA A 63 10.09 17.90 14.95
C ALA A 63 11.08 17.77 16.13
N ASN A 64 10.58 17.37 17.30
CA ASN A 64 11.44 17.15 18.45
C ASN A 64 12.35 15.93 18.24
N SER A 65 13.66 16.12 18.38
CA SER A 65 14.68 15.06 18.38
C SER A 65 15.47 14.99 19.69
N ASP A 66 15.06 15.77 20.70
CA ASP A 66 15.68 15.84 22.01
C ASP A 66 14.79 15.15 23.05
N GLU A 67 15.28 14.04 23.60
CA GLU A 67 14.55 13.24 24.59
C GLU A 67 14.15 14.06 25.82
N THR A 68 14.96 15.06 26.20
CA THR A 68 14.67 15.90 27.37
C THR A 68 13.45 16.81 27.18
N LYS A 69 12.99 16.99 25.93
CA LYS A 69 11.80 17.78 25.58
C LYS A 69 10.54 16.94 25.42
N VAL A 70 10.62 15.62 25.57
CA VAL A 70 9.44 14.75 25.56
C VAL A 70 8.59 15.07 26.80
N VAL A 71 7.39 15.60 26.56
CA VAL A 71 6.45 15.92 27.65
C VAL A 71 5.90 14.63 28.25
N PRO A 72 5.65 14.57 29.58
CA PRO A 72 5.00 13.41 30.18
C PRO A 72 3.65 13.09 29.54
N TYR A 73 3.38 11.81 29.30
CA TYR A 73 2.12 11.31 28.73
C TYR A 73 1.64 10.07 29.50
N THR A 74 0.36 9.73 29.33
CA THR A 74 -0.26 8.52 29.91
C THR A 74 -0.77 7.64 28.79
N LEU A 75 -0.40 6.35 28.82
CA LEU A 75 -0.87 5.38 27.83
C LEU A 75 -2.12 4.65 28.34
N PRO A 76 -3.13 4.43 27.47
CA PRO A 76 -4.23 3.52 27.79
C PRO A 76 -3.70 2.12 28.08
N ASN A 77 -4.25 1.46 29.10
CA ASN A 77 -3.87 0.08 29.39
C ASN A 77 -4.58 -0.87 28.41
N PRO A 78 -3.87 -1.62 27.55
CA PRO A 78 -4.50 -2.51 26.58
C PRO A 78 -5.24 -3.67 27.25
N LEU A 79 -4.88 -4.04 28.48
CA LEU A 79 -5.48 -5.14 29.26
C LEU A 79 -6.56 -4.65 30.23
N VAL A 80 -7.16 -3.49 29.96
CA VAL A 80 -8.34 -2.97 30.66
C VAL A 80 -9.39 -2.61 29.61
N SER A 81 -10.56 -3.25 29.70
CA SER A 81 -11.72 -2.95 28.83
C SER A 81 -12.22 -1.53 29.03
N ILE A 82 -13.07 -1.06 28.12
CA ILE A 82 -13.69 0.27 28.20
C ILE A 82 -14.46 0.49 29.51
N ASN A 83 -15.01 -0.58 30.10
CA ASN A 83 -15.77 -0.55 31.36
C ASN A 83 -14.89 -0.77 32.61
N GLY A 84 -13.56 -0.84 32.47
CA GLY A 84 -12.62 -0.99 33.59
C GLY A 84 -12.32 -2.44 34.00
N THR A 85 -12.95 -3.44 33.37
CA THR A 85 -12.66 -4.86 33.62
C THR A 85 -11.24 -5.21 33.16
N LYS A 86 -10.46 -5.86 34.02
CA LYS A 86 -9.13 -6.38 33.68
C LYS A 86 -9.23 -7.60 32.75
N ILE A 87 -8.41 -7.63 31.72
CA ILE A 87 -8.32 -8.73 30.75
C ILE A 87 -7.22 -9.69 31.21
N LEU A 88 -7.62 -10.87 31.66
CA LEU A 88 -6.71 -11.86 32.27
C LEU A 88 -6.58 -13.16 31.46
N THR A 89 -7.43 -13.35 30.46
CA THR A 89 -7.46 -14.56 29.63
C THR A 89 -7.45 -14.21 28.15
N GLU A 90 -6.97 -15.15 27.34
CA GLU A 90 -7.02 -15.05 25.88
C GLU A 90 -8.47 -14.95 25.37
N GLU A 91 -9.39 -15.71 25.96
CA GLU A 91 -10.81 -15.65 25.61
C GLU A 91 -11.40 -14.25 25.82
N ALA A 92 -11.08 -13.60 26.95
CA ALA A 92 -11.51 -12.22 27.21
C ALA A 92 -10.85 -11.22 26.26
N TRP A 93 -9.63 -11.48 25.81
CA TRP A 93 -9.00 -10.66 24.78
C TRP A 93 -9.77 -10.75 23.45
N TRP A 94 -10.00 -11.96 22.94
CA TRP A 94 -10.62 -12.15 21.62
C TRP A 94 -12.10 -11.78 21.59
N ASN A 95 -12.84 -12.09 22.65
CA ASN A 95 -14.30 -11.91 22.66
C ASN A 95 -14.76 -10.55 23.22
N LEU A 96 -13.91 -9.83 23.95
CA LEU A 96 -14.26 -8.53 24.55
C LEU A 96 -13.29 -7.42 24.13
N ARG A 97 -12.01 -7.52 24.51
CA ARG A 97 -11.10 -6.37 24.39
C ARG A 97 -10.68 -6.05 22.96
N ARG A 98 -10.40 -7.05 22.13
CA ARG A 98 -10.01 -6.85 20.74
C ARG A 98 -11.16 -6.19 19.95
N PRO A 99 -12.43 -6.65 20.01
CA PRO A 99 -13.54 -5.94 19.37
C PRO A 99 -13.66 -4.47 19.79
N GLU A 100 -13.49 -4.15 21.08
CA GLU A 100 -13.50 -2.75 21.56
C GLU A 100 -12.39 -1.91 20.91
N ILE A 101 -11.17 -2.45 20.84
CA ILE A 101 -10.03 -1.75 20.22
C ILE A 101 -10.28 -1.57 18.74
N VAL A 102 -10.73 -2.61 18.04
CA VAL A 102 -11.08 -2.55 16.60
C VAL A 102 -12.10 -1.44 16.35
N GLU A 103 -13.18 -1.40 17.13
CA GLU A 103 -14.23 -0.38 17.02
C GLU A 103 -13.69 1.05 17.22
N GLN A 104 -12.80 1.24 18.20
CA GLN A 104 -12.13 2.52 18.43
C GLN A 104 -11.24 2.93 17.25
N PHE A 105 -10.47 2.01 16.69
CA PHE A 105 -9.62 2.29 15.52
C PHE A 105 -10.42 2.53 14.24
N GLU A 106 -11.55 1.85 14.05
CA GLU A 106 -12.45 2.11 12.93
C GLU A 106 -13.10 3.49 13.06
N THR A 107 -13.56 3.86 14.26
CA THR A 107 -14.28 5.13 14.45
C THR A 107 -13.34 6.34 14.46
N GLU A 108 -12.16 6.22 15.10
CA GLU A 108 -11.34 7.39 15.43
C GLU A 108 -10.06 7.53 14.61
N MET A 109 -9.65 6.50 13.85
CA MET A 109 -8.34 6.50 13.19
C MET A 109 -8.37 6.12 11.71
N TYR A 110 -8.84 4.92 11.38
CA TYR A 110 -8.69 4.33 10.05
C TYR A 110 -9.97 4.38 9.22
N GLY A 111 -11.12 4.61 9.85
CA GLY A 111 -12.45 4.56 9.24
C GLY A 111 -12.94 3.12 9.04
N ARG A 112 -14.26 2.98 8.96
CA ARG A 112 -14.97 1.72 8.74
C ARG A 112 -14.87 1.27 7.30
N LYS A 113 -14.74 -0.04 7.11
CA LYS A 113 -15.00 -0.64 5.78
C LYS A 113 -16.48 -0.45 5.43
N PRO A 114 -16.82 -0.08 4.18
CA PRO A 114 -18.20 -0.10 3.72
C PRO A 114 -18.82 -1.49 3.89
N GLN A 115 -20.12 -1.55 4.18
CA GLN A 115 -20.83 -2.83 4.34
C GLN A 115 -20.83 -3.65 3.05
N ASN A 116 -20.97 -2.98 1.91
CA ASN A 116 -20.97 -3.60 0.59
C ASN A 116 -19.76 -3.07 -0.19
N ILE A 117 -18.73 -3.90 -0.29
CA ILE A 117 -17.58 -3.63 -1.15
C ILE A 117 -17.67 -4.63 -2.32
N PRO A 118 -17.59 -4.19 -3.58
CA PRO A 118 -17.70 -5.09 -4.72
C PRO A 118 -16.62 -6.18 -4.74
N ASP A 119 -16.94 -7.31 -5.37
CA ASP A 119 -16.03 -8.42 -5.53
C ASP A 119 -14.88 -8.10 -6.50
N VAL A 120 -13.80 -8.88 -6.39
CA VAL A 120 -12.60 -8.75 -7.23
C VAL A 120 -12.42 -10.01 -8.06
N THR A 121 -12.36 -9.84 -9.38
CA THR A 121 -12.04 -10.92 -10.33
C THR A 121 -10.59 -10.82 -10.77
N TRP A 122 -9.78 -11.83 -10.43
CA TRP A 122 -8.36 -11.87 -10.79
C TRP A 122 -8.12 -12.52 -12.15
N THR A 123 -7.29 -11.89 -12.97
CA THR A 123 -6.82 -12.44 -14.25
C THR A 123 -5.30 -12.40 -14.31
N VAL A 124 -4.66 -13.52 -14.67
CA VAL A 124 -3.23 -13.54 -15.00
C VAL A 124 -3.05 -12.92 -16.39
N VAL A 125 -2.42 -11.75 -16.44
CA VAL A 125 -2.20 -11.02 -17.71
C VAL A 125 -0.81 -11.24 -18.28
N SER A 126 0.13 -11.70 -17.46
CA SER A 126 1.47 -12.08 -17.91
C SER A 126 2.05 -13.14 -16.97
N GLU A 127 2.77 -14.09 -17.54
CA GLU A 127 3.55 -15.08 -16.82
C GLU A 127 4.91 -15.22 -17.52
N LYS A 128 5.99 -15.15 -16.75
CA LYS A 128 7.34 -15.26 -17.28
C LYS A 128 8.27 -15.95 -16.30
N ASP A 129 9.23 -16.70 -16.85
CA ASP A 129 10.36 -17.17 -16.08
C ASP A 129 11.45 -16.08 -16.03
N THR A 130 12.02 -15.91 -14.85
CA THR A 130 13.09 -14.94 -14.58
C THR A 130 14.02 -15.47 -13.49
N LEU A 131 14.94 -14.62 -13.03
CA LEU A 131 15.86 -14.91 -11.95
C LEU A 131 15.69 -13.91 -10.81
N ALA A 132 15.70 -14.40 -9.58
CA ALA A 132 15.95 -13.60 -8.38
C ALA A 132 17.37 -13.95 -7.88
N GLY A 133 18.36 -13.12 -8.22
CA GLY A 133 19.76 -13.51 -8.08
C GLY A 133 20.09 -14.73 -8.95
N PRO A 134 20.66 -15.82 -8.38
CA PRO A 134 20.93 -17.05 -9.13
C PRO A 134 19.73 -18.01 -9.22
N TYR A 135 18.60 -17.72 -8.56
CA TYR A 135 17.50 -18.66 -8.41
C TYR A 135 16.43 -18.48 -9.49
N PRO A 136 15.97 -19.56 -10.16
CA PRO A 136 14.89 -19.49 -11.13
C PRO A 136 13.54 -19.24 -10.44
N VAL A 137 12.76 -18.32 -11.01
CA VAL A 137 11.46 -17.86 -10.48
C VAL A 137 10.47 -17.76 -11.63
N THR A 138 9.22 -18.17 -11.40
CA THR A 138 8.10 -17.85 -12.29
C THR A 138 7.34 -16.66 -11.70
N GLU A 139 7.34 -15.53 -12.41
CA GLU A 139 6.59 -14.33 -12.05
C GLU A 139 5.27 -14.27 -12.82
N ARG A 140 4.16 -14.15 -12.09
CA ARG A 140 2.81 -13.91 -12.61
C ARG A 140 2.38 -12.50 -12.27
N LEU A 141 1.99 -11.72 -13.28
CA LEU A 141 1.32 -10.43 -13.11
C LEU A 141 -0.18 -10.65 -13.19
N LEU A 142 -0.89 -10.24 -12.14
CA LEU A 142 -2.32 -10.34 -12.02
C LEU A 142 -2.97 -8.97 -11.98
N MET A 143 -4.13 -8.88 -12.62
CA MET A 143 -5.04 -7.74 -12.59
C MET A 143 -6.33 -8.16 -11.89
N GLY A 144 -6.59 -7.58 -10.73
CA GLY A 144 -7.80 -7.79 -9.92
C GLY A 144 -8.84 -6.74 -10.28
N LYS A 145 -9.76 -7.07 -11.18
CA LYS A 145 -10.83 -6.17 -11.58
C LYS A 145 -11.90 -6.11 -10.49
N VAL A 146 -12.10 -4.93 -9.90
CA VAL A 146 -13.21 -4.69 -8.98
C VAL A 146 -14.49 -4.52 -9.79
N ASP A 147 -15.58 -5.19 -9.40
CA ASP A 147 -16.89 -4.98 -10.03
C ASP A 147 -17.35 -3.52 -9.83
N ASN A 148 -17.65 -2.86 -10.94
CA ASN A 148 -18.12 -1.48 -10.97
C ASN A 148 -19.49 -1.32 -11.66
N ALA A 149 -20.28 -2.39 -11.80
CA ALA A 149 -21.59 -2.35 -12.43
C ALA A 149 -22.51 -1.27 -11.83
N ASP A 150 -22.44 -1.07 -10.51
CA ASP A 150 -23.23 -0.07 -9.78
C ASP A 150 -22.75 1.39 -9.99
N TYR A 151 -21.52 1.59 -10.47
CA TYR A 151 -20.95 2.90 -10.77
C TYR A 151 -19.83 2.85 -11.83
N PRO A 152 -20.17 2.65 -13.12
CA PRO A 152 -19.18 2.38 -14.18
C PRO A 152 -18.22 3.52 -14.50
N GLN A 153 -18.46 4.74 -13.98
CA GLN A 153 -17.56 5.88 -14.23
C GLN A 153 -16.21 5.76 -13.50
N ILE A 154 -16.13 4.92 -12.46
CA ILE A 154 -14.88 4.66 -11.74
C ILE A 154 -14.49 3.21 -12.01
N ASP A 155 -13.27 3.05 -12.51
CA ASP A 155 -12.67 1.77 -12.80
C ASP A 155 -11.55 1.50 -11.81
N VAL A 156 -11.56 0.34 -11.16
CA VAL A 156 -10.52 -0.05 -10.21
C VAL A 156 -9.99 -1.41 -10.63
N THR A 157 -8.69 -1.45 -10.92
CA THR A 157 -7.96 -2.67 -11.27
C THR A 157 -6.74 -2.77 -10.36
N ILE A 158 -6.72 -3.76 -9.49
CA ILE A 158 -5.67 -3.97 -8.50
C ILE A 158 -4.51 -4.71 -9.16
N GLU A 159 -3.30 -4.17 -9.07
CA GLU A 159 -2.10 -4.77 -9.62
C GLU A 159 -1.35 -5.58 -8.56
N LEU A 160 -1.12 -6.86 -8.88
CA LEU A 160 -0.42 -7.82 -8.03
C LEU A 160 0.62 -8.58 -8.85
N LEU A 161 1.88 -8.56 -8.42
CA LEU A 161 2.92 -9.45 -8.93
C LEU A 161 3.15 -10.57 -7.91
N ILE A 162 3.17 -11.83 -8.35
CA ILE A 162 3.56 -12.97 -7.53
C ILE A 162 4.79 -13.63 -8.16
N GLY A 163 5.85 -13.83 -7.39
CA GLY A 163 7.01 -14.62 -7.80
C GLY A 163 7.17 -15.85 -6.92
N LEU A 164 7.17 -17.03 -7.53
CA LEU A 164 7.36 -18.30 -6.85
C LEU A 164 8.64 -18.99 -7.35
N PRO A 165 9.38 -19.71 -6.48
CA PRO A 165 10.50 -20.55 -6.93
C PRO A 165 10.06 -21.48 -8.06
N LYS A 166 10.93 -21.71 -9.05
CA LYS A 166 10.63 -22.68 -10.10
C LYS A 166 10.63 -24.11 -9.55
N ASP A 167 9.84 -24.99 -10.16
CA ASP A 167 9.79 -26.44 -9.87
C ASP A 167 9.37 -26.80 -8.43
N LEU A 168 8.45 -26.02 -7.84
CA LEU A 168 7.86 -26.30 -6.52
C LEU A 168 7.34 -27.74 -6.41
N LYS A 169 7.69 -28.40 -5.31
CA LYS A 169 7.21 -29.75 -4.96
C LYS A 169 6.00 -29.74 -4.03
N GLN A 170 5.77 -28.61 -3.36
CA GLN A 170 4.68 -28.40 -2.41
C GLN A 170 4.33 -26.91 -2.40
N ALA A 171 3.16 -26.59 -1.86
CA ALA A 171 2.74 -25.21 -1.63
C ALA A 171 3.79 -24.46 -0.79
N THR A 172 4.09 -23.22 -1.19
CA THR A 172 5.16 -22.42 -0.59
C THR A 172 4.60 -21.25 0.23
N PRO A 173 5.20 -20.89 1.38
CA PRO A 173 4.92 -19.62 2.01
C PRO A 173 5.33 -18.46 1.09
N LEU A 174 4.78 -17.27 1.30
CA LEU A 174 5.26 -16.06 0.64
C LEU A 174 5.14 -14.84 1.53
N VAL A 175 5.89 -13.78 1.19
CA VAL A 175 5.76 -12.46 1.81
C VAL A 175 5.17 -11.48 0.81
N THR A 176 4.04 -10.87 1.16
CA THR A 176 3.40 -9.79 0.40
C THR A 176 4.01 -8.46 0.84
N ARG A 177 4.48 -7.67 -0.13
CA ARG A 177 4.98 -6.32 0.07
C ARG A 177 4.01 -5.32 -0.53
N PHE A 178 3.65 -4.31 0.24
CA PHE A 178 3.12 -3.07 -0.30
C PHE A 178 4.24 -2.28 -0.98
N GLY A 179 4.12 -2.01 -2.29
CA GLY A 179 5.18 -1.32 -3.01
C GLY A 179 4.90 -1.11 -4.49
N PHE A 180 5.97 -1.12 -5.27
CA PHE A 180 5.93 -0.91 -6.73
C PHE A 180 6.52 -2.11 -7.43
N ILE A 181 5.87 -2.56 -8.51
CA ILE A 181 6.42 -3.57 -9.41
C ILE A 181 7.62 -2.99 -10.15
N ASP A 182 7.44 -1.81 -10.73
CA ASP A 182 8.49 -1.01 -11.35
C ASP A 182 8.81 0.21 -10.47
N TRP A 183 10.06 0.31 -10.01
CA TRP A 183 10.48 1.38 -9.11
C TRP A 183 10.41 2.76 -9.79
N PRO A 184 9.66 3.73 -9.25
CA PRO A 184 9.42 5.00 -9.93
C PRO A 184 10.61 5.98 -9.89
N PHE A 185 11.68 5.68 -9.13
CA PHE A 185 12.84 6.56 -8.96
C PHE A 185 14.11 6.06 -9.67
N GLY A 186 13.95 5.18 -10.67
CA GLY A 186 15.03 4.66 -11.50
C GLY A 186 15.22 3.14 -11.37
N PRO A 187 16.27 2.56 -11.97
CA PRO A 187 16.56 1.14 -11.76
C PRO A 187 16.95 0.89 -10.30
N PRO A 188 16.58 -0.27 -9.72
CA PRO A 188 17.12 -0.66 -8.43
C PRO A 188 18.65 -0.79 -8.52
N PRO A 189 19.38 -0.65 -7.39
CA PRO A 189 20.81 -0.93 -7.37
C PRO A 189 21.10 -2.33 -7.93
N ALA A 190 22.11 -2.44 -8.80
CA ALA A 190 22.52 -3.73 -9.34
C ALA A 190 23.11 -4.61 -8.22
N GLU A 191 22.75 -5.89 -8.19
CA GLU A 191 23.38 -6.86 -7.29
C GLU A 191 24.80 -7.19 -7.75
N PRO A 192 25.74 -7.43 -6.81
CA PRO A 192 27.07 -7.90 -7.17
C PRO A 192 27.01 -9.33 -7.71
N ASN A 193 27.91 -9.66 -8.64
CA ASN A 193 28.02 -11.02 -9.20
C ASN A 193 28.42 -12.09 -8.16
N SER A 194 28.93 -11.69 -7.00
CA SER A 194 29.26 -12.55 -5.87
C SER A 194 29.15 -11.80 -4.54
N TYR A 195 28.64 -12.49 -3.52
CA TYR A 195 28.57 -11.99 -2.14
C TYR A 195 29.79 -12.38 -1.30
N PHE A 196 30.75 -13.16 -1.84
CA PHE A 196 31.97 -13.54 -1.12
C PHE A 196 32.85 -12.32 -0.87
N MET A 197 33.06 -11.96 0.40
CA MET A 197 33.71 -10.72 0.85
C MET A 197 33.05 -9.42 0.38
N SER A 198 31.77 -9.47 0.02
CA SER A 198 30.97 -8.28 -0.29
C SER A 198 30.42 -7.66 1.00
N SER A 199 30.39 -6.32 1.07
CA SER A 199 29.64 -5.60 2.11
C SER A 199 28.14 -5.49 1.82
N TYR A 200 27.69 -5.96 0.66
CA TYR A 200 26.29 -5.94 0.25
C TYR A 200 25.57 -7.20 0.71
N GLU A 201 24.32 -7.07 1.12
CA GLU A 201 23.42 -8.19 1.36
C GLU A 201 22.60 -8.50 0.10
N PRO A 202 22.16 -9.76 -0.11
CA PRO A 202 21.23 -10.07 -1.18
C PRO A 202 19.95 -9.25 -1.09
N LEU A 203 19.36 -8.87 -2.23
CA LEU A 203 18.07 -8.21 -2.25
C LEU A 203 16.99 -9.16 -1.70
N TRP A 204 15.96 -8.56 -1.11
CA TRP A 204 14.90 -9.27 -0.41
C TRP A 204 14.24 -10.41 -1.23
N LYS A 205 14.03 -10.24 -2.55
CA LYS A 205 13.50 -11.32 -3.42
C LYS A 205 14.42 -12.54 -3.42
N GLN A 206 15.73 -12.33 -3.54
CA GLN A 206 16.72 -13.41 -3.49
C GLN A 206 16.75 -14.08 -2.10
N GLN A 207 16.67 -13.29 -1.03
CA GLN A 207 16.65 -13.83 0.34
C GLN A 207 15.45 -14.77 0.57
N LEU A 208 14.27 -14.41 0.07
CA LEU A 208 13.05 -15.24 0.15
C LEU A 208 13.17 -16.50 -0.71
N ILE A 209 13.49 -16.34 -2.01
CA ILE A 209 13.53 -17.46 -2.95
C ILE A 209 14.61 -18.49 -2.58
N SER A 210 15.77 -18.05 -2.04
CA SER A 210 16.81 -18.97 -1.56
C SER A 210 16.37 -19.89 -0.43
N GLN A 211 15.30 -19.53 0.28
CA GLN A 211 14.69 -20.32 1.35
C GLN A 211 13.43 -21.07 0.88
N ASN A 212 13.17 -21.11 -0.43
CA ASN A 212 11.92 -21.59 -1.03
C ASN A 212 10.70 -20.86 -0.46
N TRP A 213 10.77 -19.53 -0.32
CA TRP A 213 9.61 -18.68 -0.04
C TRP A 213 9.32 -17.86 -1.29
N GLY A 214 8.04 -17.71 -1.63
CA GLY A 214 7.60 -16.78 -2.66
C GLY A 214 7.61 -15.33 -2.19
N TYR A 215 7.36 -14.43 -3.12
CA TYR A 215 7.06 -13.03 -2.83
C TYR A 215 5.83 -12.57 -3.59
N ALA A 216 5.15 -11.57 -3.06
CA ALA A 216 4.13 -10.83 -3.77
C ALA A 216 4.37 -9.32 -3.63
N ILE A 217 4.03 -8.54 -4.66
CA ILE A 217 4.06 -7.08 -4.63
C ILE A 217 2.66 -6.59 -4.97
N LEU A 218 2.00 -5.96 -4.00
CA LEU A 218 0.72 -5.30 -4.17
C LEU A 218 0.95 -3.79 -4.38
N VAL A 219 0.52 -3.28 -5.53
CA VAL A 219 0.66 -1.86 -5.86
C VAL A 219 -0.45 -1.07 -5.18
N THR A 220 -0.14 -0.38 -4.08
CA THR A 220 -1.16 0.31 -3.26
C THR A 220 -1.93 1.37 -4.04
N SER A 221 -1.28 2.08 -4.97
CA SER A 221 -1.93 3.12 -5.78
C SER A 221 -2.96 2.59 -6.76
N SER A 222 -2.89 1.30 -7.12
CA SER A 222 -3.91 0.62 -7.93
C SER A 222 -5.20 0.34 -7.14
N VAL A 223 -5.08 0.27 -5.80
CA VAL A 223 -6.22 0.14 -4.87
C VAL A 223 -6.80 1.53 -4.57
N GLN A 224 -5.95 2.43 -4.07
CA GLN A 224 -6.33 3.79 -3.70
C GLN A 224 -5.13 4.74 -3.82
N ALA A 225 -5.35 5.92 -4.41
CA ALA A 225 -4.30 6.91 -4.55
C ALA A 225 -3.81 7.46 -3.19
N ASP A 226 -2.54 7.85 -3.15
CA ASP A 226 -1.85 8.35 -1.95
C ASP A 226 -1.92 9.88 -1.84
N ASN A 227 -3.13 10.43 -1.94
CA ASN A 227 -3.42 11.86 -1.79
C ASN A 227 -4.93 12.07 -1.57
N GLY A 228 -5.32 13.24 -1.05
CA GLY A 228 -6.72 13.56 -0.78
C GLY A 228 -7.56 13.72 -2.05
N ALA A 229 -6.98 14.25 -3.13
CA ALA A 229 -7.67 14.39 -4.42
C ALA A 229 -8.23 13.06 -4.95
N GLY A 230 -7.51 11.96 -4.70
CA GLY A 230 -7.92 10.63 -5.11
C GLY A 230 -9.02 9.99 -4.28
N LEU A 231 -9.47 10.59 -3.16
CA LEU A 231 -10.49 9.98 -2.28
C LEU A 231 -11.88 9.89 -2.91
N THR A 232 -12.13 10.64 -3.99
CA THR A 232 -13.34 10.51 -4.83
C THR A 232 -13.13 9.59 -6.04
N SER A 233 -11.98 8.92 -6.12
CA SER A 233 -11.58 7.92 -7.12
C SER A 233 -11.04 6.65 -6.42
N GLY A 234 -10.57 5.67 -7.19
CA GLY A 234 -10.09 4.40 -6.62
C GLY A 234 -11.21 3.63 -5.91
N ILE A 235 -10.86 2.67 -5.04
CA ILE A 235 -11.87 1.87 -4.34
C ILE A 235 -12.78 2.73 -3.44
N ILE A 236 -12.24 3.74 -2.76
CA ILE A 236 -13.02 4.66 -1.90
C ILE A 236 -14.01 5.44 -2.75
N GLY A 237 -13.57 6.00 -3.87
CA GLY A 237 -14.44 6.72 -4.79
C GLY A 237 -15.51 5.80 -5.39
N LEU A 238 -15.15 4.57 -5.75
CA LEU A 238 -16.09 3.61 -6.33
C LEU A 238 -17.24 3.30 -5.37
N VAL A 239 -16.93 2.91 -4.12
CA VAL A 239 -17.96 2.59 -3.12
C VAL A 239 -18.79 3.81 -2.74
N ASN A 240 -18.20 5.01 -2.78
CA ASN A 240 -18.89 6.27 -2.50
C ASN A 240 -19.52 6.92 -3.74
N LYS A 241 -19.49 6.25 -4.91
CA LYS A 241 -20.04 6.76 -6.18
C LYS A 241 -19.51 8.16 -6.53
N GLY A 242 -18.21 8.36 -6.36
CA GLY A 242 -17.48 9.60 -6.62
C GLY A 242 -17.70 10.72 -5.61
N LYS A 243 -18.44 10.48 -4.52
CA LYS A 243 -18.71 11.49 -3.48
C LYS A 243 -17.57 11.55 -2.46
N HIS A 244 -17.46 12.69 -1.76
CA HIS A 244 -16.62 12.81 -0.58
C HIS A 244 -17.02 11.79 0.48
N ARG A 245 -16.03 11.38 1.26
CA ARG A 245 -16.19 10.46 2.38
C ARG A 245 -17.06 11.06 3.49
N SER A 246 -17.80 10.20 4.18
CA SER A 246 -18.35 10.51 5.49
C SER A 246 -17.25 10.52 6.56
N THR A 247 -17.55 11.05 7.74
CA THR A 247 -16.61 11.08 8.88
C THR A 247 -16.20 9.69 9.37
N GLU A 248 -17.00 8.66 9.08
CA GLU A 248 -16.73 7.27 9.49
C GLU A 248 -16.12 6.41 8.38
N ASP A 249 -16.06 6.89 7.13
CA ASP A 249 -15.55 6.08 6.02
C ASP A 249 -14.04 5.88 6.14
N TRP A 250 -13.59 4.67 5.79
CA TRP A 250 -12.18 4.31 5.66
C TRP A 250 -11.30 5.33 4.93
N GLY A 251 -10.04 5.43 5.37
CA GLY A 251 -8.98 6.16 4.67
C GLY A 251 -8.12 5.26 3.79
N ALA A 252 -7.12 5.84 3.13
CA ALA A 252 -6.23 5.13 2.21
C ALA A 252 -5.51 3.92 2.86
N LEU A 253 -5.05 4.04 4.13
CA LEU A 253 -4.39 2.93 4.83
C LEU A 253 -5.32 1.71 4.97
N ARG A 254 -6.59 1.93 5.31
CA ARG A 254 -7.58 0.86 5.47
C ARG A 254 -8.03 0.29 4.13
N ALA A 255 -8.12 1.13 3.10
CA ALA A 255 -8.35 0.70 1.74
C ALA A 255 -7.19 -0.17 1.20
N TRP A 256 -5.93 0.21 1.44
CA TRP A 256 -4.78 -0.62 1.08
C TRP A 256 -4.76 -1.96 1.82
N ALA A 257 -5.13 -1.96 3.11
CA ALA A 257 -5.31 -3.18 3.88
C ALA A 257 -6.42 -4.07 3.30
N TRP A 258 -7.54 -3.49 2.85
CA TRP A 258 -8.57 -4.24 2.11
C TRP A 258 -8.04 -4.82 0.79
N GLY A 259 -7.18 -4.09 0.06
CA GLY A 259 -6.51 -4.63 -1.11
C GLY A 259 -5.70 -5.88 -0.78
N ALA A 260 -5.01 -5.88 0.37
CA ALA A 260 -4.30 -7.06 0.87
C ALA A 260 -5.27 -8.20 1.27
N GLU A 261 -6.40 -7.90 1.93
CA GLU A 261 -7.46 -8.89 2.20
C GLU A 261 -7.90 -9.60 0.90
N LYS A 262 -8.09 -8.86 -0.20
CA LYS A 262 -8.47 -9.42 -1.52
C LYS A 262 -7.37 -10.23 -2.19
N VAL A 263 -6.11 -9.92 -1.90
CA VAL A 263 -4.96 -10.70 -2.34
C VAL A 263 -4.86 -12.00 -1.53
N MET A 264 -5.14 -11.97 -0.22
CA MET A 264 -5.26 -13.18 0.59
C MET A 264 -6.39 -14.09 0.09
N ASP A 265 -7.55 -13.54 -0.26
CA ASP A 265 -8.66 -14.30 -0.87
C ASP A 265 -8.18 -15.04 -2.15
N TYR A 266 -7.33 -14.42 -2.97
CA TYR A 266 -6.73 -15.07 -4.13
C TYR A 266 -5.75 -16.19 -3.73
N PHE A 267 -4.87 -15.95 -2.75
CA PHE A 267 -3.90 -16.94 -2.29
C PHE A 267 -4.57 -18.22 -1.78
N GLU A 268 -5.72 -18.13 -1.12
CA GLU A 268 -6.49 -19.29 -0.66
C GLU A 268 -6.99 -20.18 -1.82
N THR A 269 -7.06 -19.65 -3.05
CA THR A 269 -7.47 -20.40 -4.25
C THR A 269 -6.32 -21.02 -5.04
N ASP A 270 -5.08 -20.60 -4.76
CA ASP A 270 -3.90 -21.02 -5.52
C ASP A 270 -3.15 -22.16 -4.82
N ALA A 271 -3.26 -23.38 -5.34
CA ALA A 271 -2.66 -24.57 -4.74
C ALA A 271 -1.13 -24.56 -4.64
N LEU A 272 -0.44 -23.63 -5.32
CA LEU A 272 1.01 -23.47 -5.21
C LEU A 272 1.41 -22.60 -4.00
N ILE A 273 0.46 -21.92 -3.37
CA ILE A 273 0.67 -20.98 -2.28
C ILE A 273 0.16 -21.60 -0.98
N ASP A 274 0.99 -21.59 0.06
CA ASP A 274 0.56 -21.98 1.40
C ASP A 274 -0.07 -20.76 2.10
N ALA A 275 -1.39 -20.62 1.95
CA ALA A 275 -2.16 -19.51 2.50
C ALA A 275 -2.12 -19.40 4.04
N ASN A 276 -1.68 -20.44 4.76
CA ASN A 276 -1.51 -20.38 6.22
C ASN A 276 -0.16 -19.76 6.63
N ARG A 277 0.75 -19.51 5.68
CA ARG A 277 2.09 -18.98 5.93
C ARG A 277 2.38 -17.78 5.01
N ILE A 278 1.49 -16.81 5.08
CA ILE A 278 1.62 -15.54 4.35
C ILE A 278 2.10 -14.45 5.29
N GLY A 279 3.21 -13.82 4.93
CA GLY A 279 3.69 -12.60 5.57
C GLY A 279 3.16 -11.34 4.87
N ILE A 280 3.04 -10.23 5.59
CA ILE A 280 2.81 -8.89 5.05
C ILE A 280 3.94 -7.96 5.48
N GLU A 281 4.42 -7.11 4.57
CA GLU A 281 5.42 -6.10 4.89
C GLU A 281 5.17 -4.77 4.17
N GLY A 282 5.69 -3.71 4.77
CA GLY A 282 5.83 -2.43 4.09
C GLY A 282 6.77 -1.50 4.83
N THR A 283 7.35 -0.54 4.11
CA THR A 283 8.24 0.47 4.69
C THR A 283 7.53 1.83 4.77
N SER A 284 7.76 2.59 5.85
CA SER A 284 7.29 3.97 6.03
C SER A 284 5.75 4.10 6.03
N ARG A 285 5.12 4.67 4.99
CA ARG A 285 3.64 4.74 4.89
C ARG A 285 3.03 3.37 4.65
N TYR A 286 3.76 2.50 3.96
CA TYR A 286 3.34 1.12 3.70
C TYR A 286 3.49 0.23 4.92
N GLY A 287 4.43 0.51 5.82
CA GLY A 287 4.52 -0.17 7.12
C GLY A 287 3.29 0.10 7.99
N LYS A 288 2.77 1.35 7.96
CA LYS A 288 1.48 1.68 8.61
C LYS A 288 0.35 0.83 8.04
N ALA A 289 0.30 0.64 6.73
CA ALA A 289 -0.71 -0.19 6.08
C ALA A 289 -0.53 -1.69 6.38
N ALA A 290 0.71 -2.18 6.45
CA ALA A 290 1.02 -3.55 6.85
C ALA A 290 0.56 -3.83 8.30
N LEU A 291 0.80 -2.89 9.22
CA LEU A 291 0.27 -2.99 10.59
C LEU A 291 -1.25 -3.01 10.64
N VAL A 292 -1.92 -2.13 9.87
CA VAL A 292 -3.39 -2.13 9.76
C VAL A 292 -3.89 -3.46 9.19
N THR A 293 -3.24 -3.98 8.16
CA THR A 293 -3.58 -5.28 7.56
C THR A 293 -3.49 -6.39 8.60
N MET A 294 -2.36 -6.51 9.30
CA MET A 294 -2.14 -7.52 10.33
C MET A 294 -3.11 -7.41 11.51
N ALA A 295 -3.49 -6.18 11.89
CA ALA A 295 -4.41 -5.95 13.00
C ALA A 295 -5.85 -6.37 12.65
N PHE A 296 -6.28 -6.14 11.40
CA PHE A 296 -7.66 -6.34 10.96
C PHE A 296 -7.91 -7.69 10.27
N ASP A 297 -6.91 -8.29 9.63
CA ASP A 297 -6.99 -9.59 8.96
C ASP A 297 -6.06 -10.59 9.64
N THR A 298 -6.66 -11.49 10.42
CA THR A 298 -5.93 -12.49 11.22
C THR A 298 -5.39 -13.67 10.40
N ARG A 299 -5.61 -13.70 9.09
CA ARG A 299 -5.08 -14.74 8.19
C ARG A 299 -3.59 -14.56 7.89
N TYR A 300 -3.09 -13.32 7.98
CA TYR A 300 -1.65 -13.06 7.86
C TYR A 300 -0.91 -13.63 9.07
N ALA A 301 0.09 -14.46 8.82
CA ALA A 301 0.83 -15.19 9.85
C ALA A 301 2.00 -14.38 10.44
N LEU A 302 2.50 -13.39 9.70
CA LEU A 302 3.66 -12.59 10.09
C LEU A 302 3.58 -11.17 9.49
N GLY A 303 3.96 -10.16 10.29
CA GLY A 303 4.11 -8.78 9.83
C GLY A 303 5.55 -8.31 9.98
N PHE A 304 6.13 -7.72 8.93
CA PHE A 304 7.37 -6.94 9.01
C PHE A 304 7.04 -5.46 8.76
N ILE A 305 7.08 -4.67 9.84
CA ILE A 305 6.44 -3.35 9.96
C ILE A 305 7.48 -2.27 10.28
#